data_AF-A0A0Q5D8H5-F1
#
_entry.id   AF-A0A0Q5D8H5-F1
#
_cell.length_a   1.000
_cell.length_b   1.000
_cell.length_c   1.000
_cell.angle_alpha   90.00
_cell.angle_beta   90.00
_cell.angle_gamma   90.00
#
_symmetry.space_group_name_H-M   'P 1'
#
loop_
_entity.id
_entity.type
_entity.pdbx_description
1 polymer ?
#
loop_
_entity_poly.entity_id
_entity_poly.type
_entity_poly.pdbx_seq_one_letter_code
_entity_poly.pdbx_strand_id
1 'polypeptide(L)'
;MNKHQHHSNNDVLGAPLGWSQAQLPCSALPITRTECDGIPAVVSYWKPSQNELAILAGGGSIALWVIGSTMPPVMLAVDPA
;
A
#
# COMPACT_ATOMS: atom_id res chain seq x y z
N MET A 1 -6.45 -0.31 5.67
CA MET A 1 -6.93 0.51 4.54
C MET A 1 -7.31 -0.39 3.37
N ASN A 2 -8.22 0.03 2.47
CA ASN A 2 -8.64 -0.76 1.31
C ASN A 2 -7.92 -0.32 0.03
N LYS A 3 -7.01 -1.15 -0.51
CA LYS A 3 -6.43 -0.91 -1.85
C LYS A 3 -7.50 -1.06 -2.92
N HIS A 4 -7.38 -0.29 -3.99
CA HIS A 4 -8.27 -0.39 -5.15
C HIS A 4 -7.54 -0.06 -6.44
N GLN A 5 -8.11 -0.48 -7.57
CA GLN A 5 -7.60 -0.09 -8.88
C GLN A 5 -8.01 1.35 -9.18
N HIS A 6 -7.03 2.15 -9.53
CA HIS A 6 -7.19 3.52 -10.00
C HIS A 6 -7.02 3.57 -11.53
N HIS A 7 -7.69 4.51 -12.20
CA HIS A 7 -7.65 4.60 -13.67
C HIS A 7 -6.24 4.88 -14.24
N SER A 8 -5.31 5.38 -13.41
CA SER A 8 -3.93 5.62 -13.79
C SER A 8 -3.00 4.42 -13.58
N ASN A 9 -3.46 3.32 -12.98
CA ASN A 9 -2.59 2.16 -12.75
C ASN A 9 -2.16 1.54 -14.08
N ASN A 10 -0.87 1.20 -14.18
CA ASN A 10 -0.23 0.70 -15.40
C ASN A 10 0.65 -0.54 -15.15
N ASP A 11 0.74 -1.00 -13.89
CA ASP A 11 1.45 -2.23 -13.52
C ASP A 11 0.89 -2.82 -12.21
N VAL A 12 1.40 -3.97 -11.80
CA VAL A 12 1.02 -4.68 -10.57
C VAL A 12 2.28 -5.18 -9.85
N LEU A 13 2.39 -4.86 -8.56
CA LEU A 13 3.39 -5.49 -7.70
C LEU A 13 2.84 -6.80 -7.14
N GLY A 14 3.47 -7.91 -7.55
CA GLY A 14 3.19 -9.24 -7.04
C GLY A 14 3.90 -9.55 -5.73
N ALA A 15 3.68 -10.76 -5.22
CA ALA A 15 4.46 -11.27 -4.09
C ALA A 15 5.94 -11.43 -4.50
N PRO A 16 6.88 -11.21 -3.56
CA PRO A 16 8.30 -11.41 -3.82
C PRO A 16 8.64 -12.84 -4.26
N LEU A 17 9.79 -13.01 -4.91
CA LEU A 17 10.31 -14.33 -5.23
C LEU A 17 10.52 -15.16 -3.94
N GLY A 18 10.04 -16.40 -3.95
CA GLY A 18 10.13 -17.29 -2.78
C GLY A 18 9.13 -16.98 -1.66
N TRP A 19 8.20 -16.04 -1.85
CA TRP A 19 7.20 -15.70 -0.83
C TRP A 19 6.23 -16.85 -0.57
N SER A 20 6.09 -17.25 0.69
CA SER A 20 5.13 -18.27 1.11
C SER A 20 3.77 -17.66 1.40
N GLN A 21 2.85 -17.79 0.44
CA GLN A 21 1.45 -17.36 0.61
C GLN A 21 0.74 -18.06 1.79
N ALA A 22 1.18 -19.27 2.16
CA ALA A 22 0.62 -20.04 3.27
C ALA A 22 1.00 -19.47 4.65
N GLN A 23 2.18 -18.84 4.77
CA GLN A 23 2.64 -18.25 6.02
C GLN A 23 2.08 -16.85 6.22
N LEU A 24 2.14 -16.02 5.16
CA LEU A 24 1.61 -14.67 5.20
C LEU A 24 1.01 -14.33 3.83
N PRO A 25 -0.32 -14.23 3.70
CA PRO A 25 -0.94 -13.88 2.43
C PRO A 25 -0.45 -12.51 1.91
N CYS A 26 0.15 -12.49 0.73
CA CYS A 26 0.57 -11.29 0.03
C CYS A 26 -0.25 -11.15 -1.25
N SER A 27 -1.22 -10.24 -1.20
CA SER A 27 -2.08 -9.96 -2.36
C SER A 27 -1.42 -8.97 -3.31
N ALA A 28 -1.69 -9.13 -4.60
CA ALA A 28 -1.19 -8.23 -5.64
C ALA A 28 -1.64 -6.78 -5.41
N LEU A 29 -0.75 -5.83 -5.65
CA LEU A 29 -1.00 -4.40 -5.49
C LEU A 29 -0.99 -3.70 -6.84
N PRO A 30 -2.13 -3.18 -7.34
CA PRO A 30 -2.16 -2.31 -8.50
C PRO A 30 -1.36 -1.03 -8.24
N ILE A 31 -0.53 -0.65 -9.20
CA ILE A 31 0.34 0.52 -9.09
C ILE A 31 0.36 1.35 -10.38
N THR A 32 0.77 2.60 -10.23
CA THR A 32 1.26 3.43 -11.32
C THR A 32 2.77 3.59 -11.15
N ARG A 33 3.55 3.11 -12.13
CA ARG A 33 4.93 3.55 -12.31
C ARG A 33 4.91 4.95 -12.92
N THR A 34 5.55 5.88 -12.25
CA THR A 34 5.58 7.31 -12.60
C THR A 34 6.93 7.89 -12.18
N GLU A 35 7.08 9.20 -12.30
CA GLU A 35 8.12 9.97 -11.62
C GLU A 35 7.51 10.96 -10.62
N CYS A 36 8.33 11.40 -9.67
CA CYS A 36 8.08 12.50 -8.76
C CYS A 36 9.32 13.40 -8.80
N ASP A 37 9.20 14.62 -9.30
CA ASP A 37 10.33 15.56 -9.49
C ASP A 37 11.52 14.95 -10.26
N GLY A 38 11.22 14.20 -11.33
CA GLY A 38 12.22 13.53 -12.17
C GLY A 38 12.83 12.25 -11.57
N ILE A 39 12.37 11.83 -10.39
CA ILE A 39 12.84 10.61 -9.72
C ILE A 39 11.82 9.48 -9.96
N PRO A 40 12.24 8.29 -10.41
CA PRO A 40 11.34 7.15 -10.58
C PRO A 40 10.59 6.81 -9.30
N ALA A 41 9.27 6.69 -9.41
CA ALA A 41 8.37 6.49 -8.29
C ALA A 41 7.29 5.45 -8.60
N VAL A 42 6.68 4.92 -7.54
CA VAL A 42 5.57 3.99 -7.62
C VAL A 42 4.45 4.49 -6.71
N VAL A 43 3.25 4.60 -7.25
CA VAL A 43 2.06 5.07 -6.50
C VAL A 43 1.02 3.96 -6.44
N SER A 44 0.45 3.75 -5.26
CA SER A 44 -0.71 2.88 -5.03
C SER A 44 -1.83 3.66 -4.34
N TYR A 45 -3.09 3.28 -4.58
CA TYR A 45 -4.25 4.04 -4.13
C TYR A 45 -5.08 3.25 -3.13
N TRP A 46 -5.40 3.90 -2.01
CA TRP A 46 -6.08 3.28 -0.88
C TRP A 46 -7.23 4.16 -0.42
N LYS A 47 -8.37 3.53 -0.12
CA LYS A 47 -9.52 4.19 0.49
C LYS A 47 -9.65 3.71 1.94
N PRO A 48 -9.77 4.63 2.91
CA PRO A 48 -10.13 4.24 4.27
C PRO A 48 -11.58 3.72 4.30
N SER A 49 -11.85 2.80 5.22
CA SER A 49 -13.20 2.49 5.66
C SER A 49 -13.79 3.64 6.51
N GLN A 50 -15.09 3.59 6.80
CA GLN A 50 -15.74 4.60 7.65
C GLN A 50 -15.12 4.66 9.06
N ASN A 51 -14.75 3.51 9.63
CA ASN A 51 -14.09 3.44 10.93
C ASN A 51 -12.67 4.03 10.88
N GLU A 52 -11.91 3.73 9.82
CA GLU A 52 -10.58 4.32 9.61
C GLU A 52 -10.65 5.84 9.40
N LEU A 53 -11.67 6.33 8.69
CA LEU A 53 -11.92 7.77 8.56
C LEU A 53 -12.19 8.42 9.92
N ALA A 54 -12.95 7.76 10.81
CA ALA A 54 -13.21 8.28 12.14
C ALA A 54 -11.92 8.37 12.97
N ILE A 55 -11.02 7.38 12.88
CA ILE A 55 -9.71 7.42 13.56
C ILE A 55 -8.87 8.59 13.02
N LEU A 56 -8.79 8.75 11.69
CA LEU A 56 -8.07 9.87 11.08
C LEU A 56 -8.67 11.23 11.49
N ALA A 57 -9.99 11.35 11.51
CA ALA A 57 -10.68 12.56 11.96
C ALA A 57 -10.45 12.85 13.46
N GLY A 58 -10.20 11.80 14.25
CA GLY A 58 -9.80 11.90 15.66
C GLY A 58 -8.33 12.26 15.89
N GLY A 59 -7.54 12.47 14.82
CA GLY A 59 -6.12 12.80 14.92
C GLY A 59 -5.18 11.59 14.86
N GLY A 60 -5.69 10.39 14.56
CA GLY A 60 -4.86 9.22 14.33
C GLY A 60 -3.99 9.35 13.07
N SER A 61 -3.01 8.45 12.94
CA SER A 61 -2.00 8.49 11.89
C SER A 61 -2.23 7.45 10.79
N ILE A 62 -1.60 7.63 9.63
CA ILE A 62 -1.46 6.55 8.64
C ILE A 62 -0.10 5.88 8.87
N ALA A 63 -0.11 4.56 9.04
CA ALA A 63 1.09 3.75 9.16
C ALA A 63 1.40 3.04 7.82
N LEU A 64 2.58 3.30 7.26
CA LEU A 64 3.14 2.57 6.13
C LEU A 64 4.15 1.54 6.64
N TRP A 65 3.89 0.28 6.34
CA TRP A 65 4.75 -0.84 6.65
C TRP A 65 5.47 -1.31 5.40
N VAL A 66 6.79 -1.37 5.46
CA VAL A 66 7.67 -1.91 4.43
C VAL A 66 8.24 -3.21 4.94
N ILE A 67 7.88 -4.33 4.30
CA ILE A 67 8.30 -5.65 4.75
C ILE A 67 9.59 -6.05 4.02
N GLY A 68 10.62 -6.41 4.79
CA GLY A 68 11.93 -6.81 4.26
C GLY A 68 12.93 -5.66 4.15
N SER A 69 14.09 -5.95 3.57
CA SER A 69 15.28 -5.07 3.62
C SER A 69 15.40 -4.11 2.43
N THR A 70 14.74 -4.40 1.31
CA THR A 70 14.76 -3.60 0.06
C THR A 70 13.40 -3.79 -0.66
N MET A 71 12.57 -2.74 -0.75
CA MET A 71 11.12 -2.81 -1.08
C MET A 71 10.71 -3.52 -2.40
N PRO A 72 9.49 -4.12 -2.53
CA PRO A 72 8.40 -4.27 -1.53
C PRO A 72 7.76 -5.68 -1.41
N PRO A 73 7.21 -6.03 -0.22
CA PRO A 73 5.77 -5.87 0.06
C PRO A 73 5.46 -4.65 0.94
N VAL A 74 4.31 -4.02 0.74
CA VAL A 74 3.83 -2.86 1.51
C VAL A 74 2.44 -3.09 2.10
N MET A 75 2.20 -2.56 3.30
CA MET A 75 0.89 -2.52 3.93
C MET A 75 0.61 -1.11 4.47
N LEU A 76 -0.60 -0.61 4.20
CA LEU A 76 -1.10 0.66 4.72
C LEU A 76 -2.22 0.43 5.72
N ALA A 77 -2.07 1.01 6.90
CA ALA A 77 -3.02 0.94 7.99
C ALA A 77 -3.30 2.34 8.56
N VAL A 78 -4.41 2.48 9.28
CA VAL A 78 -4.64 3.63 10.16
C VAL A 78 -4.29 3.22 11.58
N ASP A 79 -3.50 4.05 12.24
CA ASP A 79 -3.01 3.89 13.60
C ASP A 79 -3.74 4.90 14.52
N PRO A 80 -4.29 4.48 15.67
CA PRO A 80 -4.92 5.38 16.63
C PRO A 80 -3.97 6.47 17.15
N ALA A 81 -4.53 7.60 17.61
CA ALA A 81 -3.79 8.69 18.24
C ALA A 81 -3.26 8.33 19.64
#